data_AF-A0A5R8KGN9-F1
#
_entry.id   AF-A0A5R8KGN9-F1
#
_cell.length_a   1.000
_cell.length_b   1.000
_cell.length_c   1.000
_cell.angle_alpha   90.00
_cell.angle_beta   90.00
_cell.angle_gamma   90.00
#
_symmetry.space_group_name_H-M   'P 1'
#
loop_
_entity.id
_entity.type
_entity.pdbx_description
1 polymer ?
#
loop_
_entity_poly.entity_id
_entity_poly.type
_entity_poly.pdbx_seq_one_letter_code
_entity_poly.pdbx_strand_id
1 'polypeptide(L)'
;MVKRRTLGDGLTPEEEAFLNPGKSAPKKKDKPTPKATKRKEESPMAQTAIQQQPVSPPPVQAAPAALNPQFAMPGVMSLNTRISAEISTALLTASMQRKIQRLHPFTQQDIVAEALTVWLHKEGYLV
;
A
#
# COMPACT_ATOMS: atom_id res chain seq x y z
N MET A 1 27.65 34.99 33.94
CA MET A 1 28.23 33.66 33.64
C MET A 1 27.32 32.61 34.25
N VAL A 2 26.34 32.09 33.50
CA VAL A 2 25.28 31.20 34.01
C VAL A 2 25.56 29.77 33.55
N LYS A 3 25.75 28.85 34.49
CA LYS A 3 26.06 27.43 34.25
C LYS A 3 24.89 26.75 33.51
N ARG A 4 25.18 26.13 32.36
CA ARG A 4 24.27 25.29 31.58
C ARG A 4 23.90 24.06 32.43
N ARG A 5 22.61 23.81 32.63
CA ARG A 5 22.11 22.54 33.19
C ARG A 5 22.26 21.47 32.11
N THR A 6 23.13 20.51 32.35
CA THR A 6 23.28 19.30 31.53
C THR A 6 22.06 18.42 31.73
N LEU A 7 21.24 18.27 30.69
CA LEU A 7 20.09 17.36 30.64
C LEU A 7 20.63 15.95 30.34
N GLY A 8 21.12 15.26 31.35
CA GLY A 8 21.81 13.99 31.15
C GLY A 8 21.79 13.10 32.39
N ASP A 9 20.73 13.15 33.18
CA ASP A 9 20.60 12.29 34.35
C ASP A 9 19.13 11.93 34.57
N GLY A 10 18.74 10.73 34.13
CA GLY A 10 17.37 10.25 34.26
C GLY A 10 16.93 9.14 33.30
N LEU A 11 17.84 8.34 32.73
CA LEU A 11 17.44 7.13 32.00
C LEU A 11 17.55 5.90 32.89
N THR A 12 16.40 5.27 33.11
CA THR A 12 16.29 3.95 33.74
C THR A 12 16.89 2.87 32.85
N PRO A 13 17.51 1.82 33.42
CA PRO A 13 18.24 0.79 32.67
C PRO A 13 17.39 0.00 31.65
N GLU A 14 16.07 0.08 31.75
CA GLU A 14 15.13 -0.52 30.81
C GLU A 14 15.03 0.25 29.48
N GLU A 15 15.23 1.57 29.47
CA GLU A 15 15.14 2.40 28.25
C GLU A 15 16.40 2.31 27.39
N GLU A 16 17.58 2.07 28.00
CA GLU A 16 18.81 1.81 27.24
C GLU A 16 18.77 0.47 26.48
N ALA A 17 18.05 -0.54 27.03
CA ALA A 17 17.87 -1.84 26.39
C ALA A 17 16.97 -1.78 25.15
N PHE A 18 16.06 -0.80 25.10
CA PHE A 18 15.16 -0.60 23.96
C PHE A 18 15.85 0.12 22.78
N LEU A 19 16.80 1.02 23.08
CA LEU A 19 17.47 1.83 22.07
C LEU A 19 18.61 1.11 21.32
N ASN A 20 19.15 0.00 21.86
CA ASN A 20 20.29 -0.72 21.26
C ASN A 20 20.06 -2.24 21.16
N PRO A 21 19.21 -2.72 20.23
CA PRO A 21 18.98 -4.16 20.01
C PRO A 21 20.14 -4.88 19.28
N GLY A 22 21.41 -4.55 19.58
CA GLY A 22 22.53 -4.93 18.70
C GLY A 22 23.92 -5.10 19.32
N LYS A 23 24.09 -5.30 20.64
CA LYS A 23 25.43 -5.55 21.23
C LYS A 23 25.47 -6.65 22.31
N SER A 24 25.46 -7.88 21.80
CA SER A 24 26.15 -9.12 22.26
C SER A 24 26.20 -9.52 23.75
N ALA A 25 25.65 -10.72 24.00
CA ALA A 25 25.67 -11.60 25.19
C ALA A 25 27.07 -12.06 25.71
N PRO A 26 27.11 -12.79 26.86
CA PRO A 26 27.57 -14.19 26.76
C PRO A 26 26.82 -15.24 27.63
N LYS A 27 27.00 -16.49 27.17
CA LYS A 27 26.43 -17.81 27.52
C LYS A 27 26.65 -18.35 28.94
N LYS A 28 25.71 -19.18 29.43
CA LYS A 28 25.92 -20.56 29.98
C LYS A 28 24.67 -21.41 29.69
N LYS A 29 24.71 -22.36 28.74
CA LYS A 29 24.86 -23.84 28.88
C LYS A 29 23.92 -24.45 29.94
N ASP A 30 22.87 -25.13 29.49
CA ASP A 30 22.68 -26.58 29.72
C ASP A 30 21.69 -27.17 28.69
N LYS A 31 21.99 -28.41 28.27
CA LYS A 31 21.33 -29.20 27.23
C LYS A 31 20.40 -30.20 27.92
N PRO A 32 19.19 -30.47 27.38
CA PRO A 32 18.95 -31.81 26.85
C PRO A 32 18.21 -31.80 25.50
N THR A 33 18.69 -32.66 24.62
CA THR A 33 18.05 -33.12 23.38
C THR A 33 16.90 -34.10 23.65
N PRO A 34 15.88 -34.13 22.78
CA PRO A 34 15.30 -35.40 22.32
C PRO A 34 15.26 -35.42 20.78
N LYS A 35 16.09 -36.23 20.12
CA LYS A 35 15.82 -37.61 19.67
C LYS A 35 14.50 -37.78 18.91
N ALA A 36 14.68 -37.87 17.58
CA ALA A 36 13.95 -38.68 16.61
C ALA A 36 12.77 -39.52 17.11
N THR A 37 11.61 -39.31 16.49
CA THR A 37 10.61 -40.37 16.31
C THR A 37 10.38 -40.55 14.81
N LYS A 38 10.94 -41.63 14.27
CA LYS A 38 10.46 -42.26 13.04
C LYS A 38 9.06 -42.81 13.32
N ARG A 39 8.09 -42.52 12.48
CA ARG A 39 6.99 -43.45 12.22
C ARG A 39 6.70 -43.46 10.72
N LYS A 40 6.97 -44.61 10.12
CA LYS A 40 6.71 -44.98 8.73
C LYS A 40 5.45 -45.86 8.71
N GLU A 41 4.84 -45.96 7.52
CA GLU A 41 3.66 -46.77 7.13
C GLU A 41 2.29 -46.21 7.58
N GLU A 42 1.28 -46.07 6.72
CA GLU A 42 1.01 -46.68 5.41
C GLU A 42 -0.05 -45.83 4.64
N SER A 43 0.02 -45.87 3.30
CA SER A 43 -0.80 -45.25 2.23
C SER A 43 -2.34 -45.51 2.29
N PRO A 44 -3.20 -45.12 1.30
CA PRO A 44 -3.02 -44.34 0.05
C PRO A 44 -4.12 -43.26 -0.21
N MET A 45 -3.97 -42.52 -1.31
CA MET A 45 -5.03 -41.73 -2.02
C MET A 45 -5.53 -40.46 -1.30
N ALA A 46 -5.66 -39.29 -1.92
CA ALA A 46 -5.79 -38.98 -3.32
C ALA A 46 -4.99 -37.70 -3.63
N GLN A 47 -4.07 -37.81 -4.57
CA GLN A 47 -3.61 -36.63 -5.30
C GLN A 47 -4.77 -36.22 -6.20
N THR A 48 -5.52 -35.19 -5.84
CA THR A 48 -6.44 -34.56 -6.77
C THR A 48 -5.60 -33.82 -7.80
N ALA A 49 -5.12 -34.56 -8.79
CA ALA A 49 -4.61 -34.01 -10.03
C ALA A 49 -5.78 -33.28 -10.69
N ILE A 50 -5.82 -31.95 -10.56
CA ILE A 50 -6.72 -31.13 -11.39
C ILE A 50 -6.17 -31.23 -12.81
N GLN A 51 -6.80 -32.12 -13.56
CA GLN A 51 -6.64 -32.31 -14.99
C GLN A 51 -7.06 -31.00 -15.67
N GLN A 52 -6.08 -30.19 -16.09
CA GLN A 52 -6.32 -29.02 -16.92
C GLN A 52 -6.73 -29.51 -18.30
N GLN A 53 -8.04 -29.60 -18.57
CA GLN A 53 -8.53 -29.69 -19.93
C GLN A 53 -8.50 -28.28 -20.55
N PRO A 54 -7.80 -28.07 -21.69
CA PRO A 54 -7.92 -26.84 -22.44
C PRO A 54 -9.28 -26.85 -23.15
N VAL A 55 -10.27 -26.18 -22.56
CA VAL A 55 -11.52 -25.86 -23.27
C VAL A 55 -11.21 -24.81 -24.34
N SER A 56 -11.32 -25.19 -25.60
CA SER A 56 -11.20 -24.27 -26.73
C SER A 56 -12.33 -23.23 -26.65
N PRO A 57 -12.07 -21.93 -26.85
CA PRO A 57 -13.14 -20.94 -26.88
C PRO A 57 -14.01 -21.11 -28.15
N PRO A 58 -15.34 -20.92 -28.07
CA PRO A 58 -16.21 -20.92 -29.24
C PRO A 58 -15.87 -19.75 -30.19
N PRO A 59 -16.19 -19.86 -31.49
CA PRO A 59 -15.83 -18.87 -32.50
C PRO A 59 -16.48 -17.52 -32.21
N VAL A 60 -15.63 -16.48 -32.18
CA VAL A 60 -16.03 -15.08 -31.99
C VAL A 60 -16.83 -14.65 -33.22
N GLN A 61 -18.13 -14.48 -33.08
CA GLN A 61 -18.93 -13.78 -34.08
C GLN A 61 -18.53 -12.29 -34.03
N ALA A 62 -17.96 -11.79 -35.12
CA ALA A 62 -17.64 -10.37 -35.27
C ALA A 62 -18.95 -9.57 -35.34
N ALA A 63 -19.28 -8.88 -34.24
CA ALA A 63 -20.31 -7.86 -34.26
C ALA A 63 -19.81 -6.65 -35.07
N PRO A 64 -20.65 -6.01 -35.91
CA PRO A 64 -20.27 -4.85 -36.68
C PRO A 64 -19.88 -3.70 -35.73
N ALA A 65 -18.77 -3.03 -36.06
CA ALA A 65 -18.28 -1.86 -35.35
C ALA A 65 -19.31 -0.73 -35.45
N ALA A 66 -20.22 -0.66 -34.47
CA ALA A 66 -21.08 0.49 -34.28
C ALA A 66 -20.22 1.65 -33.79
N LEU A 67 -20.10 2.66 -34.64
CA LEU A 67 -19.52 3.96 -34.35
C LEU A 67 -20.44 4.69 -33.35
N ASN A 68 -20.40 4.31 -32.07
CA ASN A 68 -21.11 5.02 -31.01
C ASN A 68 -20.16 6.01 -30.34
N PRO A 69 -20.50 7.31 -30.20
CA PRO A 69 -19.80 8.20 -29.30
C PRO A 69 -20.03 7.71 -27.85
N GLN A 70 -19.14 6.84 -27.38
CA GLN A 70 -19.12 6.32 -26.01
C GLN A 70 -18.57 7.37 -25.03
N PHE A 71 -19.19 8.54 -24.90
CA PHE A 71 -18.69 9.56 -23.97
C PHE A 71 -19.81 10.27 -23.22
N ALA A 72 -20.53 9.51 -22.40
CA ALA A 72 -21.11 10.00 -21.16
C ALA A 72 -21.58 8.81 -20.32
N MET A 73 -20.64 8.14 -19.64
CA MET A 73 -21.02 7.28 -18.52
C MET A 73 -21.09 8.17 -17.27
N PRO A 74 -22.29 8.45 -16.71
CA PRO A 74 -22.37 9.13 -15.43
C PRO A 74 -21.83 8.20 -14.35
N GLY A 75 -20.65 8.50 -13.82
CA GLY A 75 -20.01 7.72 -12.77
C GLY A 75 -18.61 8.20 -12.44
N VAL A 76 -18.20 8.06 -11.18
CA VAL A 76 -16.82 8.29 -10.75
C VAL A 76 -15.99 7.09 -11.21
N MET A 77 -15.02 7.32 -12.08
CA MET A 77 -14.08 6.29 -12.53
C MET A 77 -12.78 6.36 -11.74
N SER A 78 -12.25 5.21 -11.32
CA SER A 78 -10.93 5.15 -10.69
C SER A 78 -9.83 5.35 -11.74
N LEU A 79 -8.99 6.36 -11.53
CA LEU A 79 -7.80 6.63 -12.34
C LEU A 79 -6.55 6.22 -11.55
N ASN A 80 -5.68 5.40 -12.16
CA ASN A 80 -4.35 5.13 -11.62
C ASN A 80 -3.30 5.89 -12.44
N THR A 81 -2.54 6.75 -11.77
CA THR A 81 -1.44 7.49 -12.39
C THR A 81 -0.26 7.59 -11.43
N ARG A 82 0.93 7.73 -11.98
CA ARG A 82 2.15 7.95 -11.20
C ARG A 82 2.40 9.46 -11.10
N ILE A 83 2.67 9.92 -9.89
CA ILE A 83 3.00 11.33 -9.62
C ILE A 83 4.39 11.42 -8.98
N SER A 84 5.03 12.58 -9.12
CA SER A 84 6.28 12.86 -8.42
C SER A 84 6.07 12.83 -6.90
N ALA A 85 7.10 12.42 -6.16
CA ALA A 85 7.09 12.41 -4.70
C ALA A 85 6.72 13.79 -4.12
N GLU A 86 7.24 14.87 -4.70
CA GLU A 86 6.94 16.24 -4.27
C GLU A 86 5.45 16.60 -4.40
N ILE A 87 4.79 16.14 -5.47
CA ILE A 87 3.35 16.38 -5.67
C ILE A 87 2.55 15.58 -4.64
N SER A 88 2.96 14.34 -4.37
CA SER A 88 2.28 13.47 -3.41
C SER A 88 2.29 14.05 -1.98
N THR A 89 3.43 14.60 -1.56
CA THR A 89 3.58 15.21 -0.23
C THR A 89 2.80 16.51 -0.14
N ALA A 90 2.91 17.38 -1.16
CA ALA A 90 2.16 18.63 -1.22
C ALA A 90 0.63 18.39 -1.23
N LEU A 91 0.15 17.39 -1.98
CA LEU A 91 -1.26 17.03 -2.05
C LEU A 91 -1.78 16.54 -0.68
N LEU A 92 -1.01 15.70 0.01
CA LEU A 92 -1.37 15.24 1.36
C LEU A 92 -1.45 16.42 2.33
N THR A 93 -0.44 17.29 2.38
CA THR A 93 -0.42 18.47 3.25
C THR A 93 -1.59 19.40 2.96
N ALA A 94 -1.86 19.69 1.68
CA ALA A 94 -2.97 20.53 1.26
C ALA A 94 -4.32 19.95 1.69
N SER A 95 -4.52 18.63 1.52
CA SER A 95 -5.76 17.95 1.95
C SER A 95 -5.99 18.07 3.45
N MET A 96 -4.95 17.87 4.26
CA MET A 96 -5.04 17.97 5.72
C MET A 96 -5.30 19.41 6.17
N GLN A 97 -4.56 20.38 5.63
CA GLN A 97 -4.71 21.79 5.97
C GLN A 97 -6.12 22.29 5.64
N ARG A 98 -6.63 21.98 4.44
CA ARG A 98 -7.99 22.34 4.04
C ARG A 98 -9.05 21.67 4.91
N LYS A 99 -8.86 20.39 5.29
CA LYS A 99 -9.76 19.67 6.20
C LYS A 99 -9.84 20.34 7.58
N ILE A 100 -8.71 20.78 8.13
CA ILE A 100 -8.65 21.52 9.40
C ILE A 100 -9.40 22.85 9.27
N GLN A 101 -9.18 23.56 8.16
CA GLN A 101 -9.81 24.84 7.88
C GLN A 101 -11.28 24.73 7.43
N ARG A 102 -11.82 23.50 7.31
CA ARG A 102 -13.18 23.22 6.79
C ARG A 102 -13.44 23.81 5.39
N LEU A 103 -12.40 23.90 4.56
CA LEU A 103 -12.48 24.38 3.19
C LEU A 103 -12.62 23.21 2.21
N HIS A 104 -13.61 23.26 1.33
CA HIS A 104 -13.71 22.32 0.21
C HIS A 104 -12.92 22.85 -1.00
N PRO A 105 -12.34 21.98 -1.84
CA PRO A 105 -12.21 20.52 -1.69
C PRO A 105 -11.14 20.14 -0.66
N PHE A 106 -11.42 19.18 0.23
CA PHE A 106 -10.45 18.74 1.25
C PHE A 106 -9.96 17.29 1.08
N THR A 107 -10.58 16.49 0.21
CA THR A 107 -10.07 15.14 -0.08
C THR A 107 -9.05 15.21 -1.21
N GLN A 108 -8.08 14.29 -1.22
CA GLN A 108 -7.10 14.25 -2.30
C GLN A 108 -7.76 14.01 -3.66
N GLN A 109 -8.79 13.17 -3.72
CA GLN A 109 -9.56 12.91 -4.92
C GLN A 109 -10.22 14.19 -5.45
N ASP A 110 -10.91 14.94 -4.59
CA ASP A 110 -11.61 16.16 -5.01
C ASP A 110 -10.64 17.25 -5.44
N ILE A 111 -9.51 17.41 -4.73
CA ILE A 111 -8.46 18.36 -5.10
C ILE A 111 -7.90 18.01 -6.49
N VAL A 112 -7.63 16.73 -6.75
CA VAL A 112 -7.13 16.28 -8.06
C VAL A 112 -8.19 16.46 -9.14
N ALA A 113 -9.45 16.11 -8.86
CA ALA A 113 -10.55 16.27 -9.80
C ALA A 113 -10.74 17.75 -10.19
N GLU A 114 -10.74 18.67 -9.22
CA GLU A 114 -10.86 20.10 -9.48
C GLU A 114 -9.66 20.64 -10.26
N ALA A 115 -8.43 20.28 -9.87
CA ALA A 115 -7.22 20.71 -10.57
C ALA A 115 -7.18 20.23 -12.03
N LEU A 116 -7.57 18.98 -12.27
CA LEU A 116 -7.67 18.42 -13.63
C LEU A 116 -8.78 19.09 -14.43
N THR A 117 -9.93 19.36 -13.81
CA THR A 117 -11.05 20.04 -14.47
C THR A 117 -10.64 21.43 -14.94
N VAL A 118 -9.95 22.21 -14.08
CA VAL A 118 -9.44 23.54 -14.42
C VAL A 118 -8.43 23.45 -15.57
N TRP A 119 -7.50 22.50 -15.52
CA TRP A 119 -6.52 22.32 -16.60
C TRP A 119 -7.19 21.92 -17.93
N LEU A 120 -8.13 20.97 -17.90
CA LEU A 120 -8.83 20.49 -19.09
C LEU A 120 -9.71 21.57 -19.74
N HIS A 121 -10.40 22.38 -18.94
CA HIS A 121 -11.16 23.54 -19.45
C HIS A 121 -10.24 24.56 -20.11
N LYS A 122 -9.10 24.87 -19.46
CA LYS A 122 -8.13 25.83 -19.98
C LYS A 122 -7.57 25.41 -21.34
N GLU A 123 -7.31 24.12 -21.53
CA GLU A 123 -6.79 23.57 -22.79
C GLU A 123 -7.89 23.25 -23.82
N GLY A 124 -9.17 23.42 -23.48
CA GLY A 124 -10.30 23.17 -24.38
C GLY A 124 -10.67 21.69 -24.56
N TYR A 125 -10.18 20.80 -23.69
CA TYR A 125 -10.54 19.37 -23.70
C TYR A 125 -11.86 19.07 -22.98
N LEU A 126 -12.33 20.00 -22.14
CA LEU A 126 -13.59 19.91 -21.44
C LEU A 126 -14.36 21.21 -21.68
N VAL A 127 -15.59 21.07 -22.19
CA VAL A 127 -16.44 22.18 -22.68
C VAL A 127 -17.57 22.44 -21.69
#